data_AF-A0A7S1WGR2-F1
#
_entry.id   AF-A0A7S1WGR2-F1
#
_cell.length_a   1.000
_cell.length_b   1.000
_cell.length_c   1.000
_cell.angle_alpha   90.00
_cell.angle_beta   90.00
_cell.angle_gamma   90.00
#
_symmetry.space_group_name_H-M   'P 1'
#
loop_
_entity.id
_entity.type
_entity.pdbx_description
1 polymer ?
#
loop_
_entity_poly.entity_id
_entity_poly.type
_entity_poly.pdbx_seq_one_letter_code
_entity_poly.pdbx_strand_id
1 'polypeptide(L)'
;RKCFYRWVPERMARELQRFLNMDMTTESDAWAKYAFQAEGVVQYPPSEQALRTLLSRCGIDLSSYGDHNHQTVSDLWHELLNQESYLMMNSGTPHRIVESLFVKVRWKQHRRGQSKSHQNAG
;
A
#
# COMPACT_ATOMS: atom_id res chain seq x y z
N ARG A 1 -9.80 13.28 11.21
CA ARG A 1 -8.70 12.30 11.31
C ARG A 1 -9.32 10.97 11.75
N LYS A 2 -9.28 9.92 10.92
CA LYS A 2 -9.73 8.58 11.32
C LYS A 2 -8.53 7.88 11.95
N CYS A 3 -8.62 7.49 13.22
CA CYS A 3 -7.60 6.68 13.88
C CYS A 3 -7.92 5.20 13.60
N PHE A 4 -7.03 4.52 12.89
CA PHE A 4 -7.14 3.09 12.63
C PHE A 4 -6.37 2.36 13.74
N TYR A 5 -7.09 1.65 14.60
CA TYR A 5 -6.48 0.78 15.60
C TYR A 5 -6.51 -0.65 15.06
N ARG A 6 -5.34 -1.26 14.87
CA ARG A 6 -5.18 -2.68 14.56
C ARG A 6 -4.65 -3.38 15.80
N TRP A 7 -5.28 -4.50 16.17
CA TRP A 7 -4.75 -5.36 17.21
C TRP A 7 -3.49 -6.05 16.67
N VAL A 8 -2.37 -5.88 17.37
CA VAL A 8 -1.08 -6.50 17.05
C VAL A 8 -0.53 -7.20 18.28
N PRO A 9 0.11 -8.37 18.12
CA PRO A 9 0.80 -9.04 19.23
C PRO A 9 1.81 -8.12 19.91
N GLU A 10 1.99 -8.26 21.22
CA GLU A 10 2.81 -7.35 22.03
C GLU A 10 4.25 -7.20 21.50
N ARG A 11 4.85 -8.29 21.00
CA ARG A 11 6.18 -8.26 20.37
C ARG A 11 6.22 -7.31 19.17
N MET A 12 5.24 -7.40 18.28
CA MET A 12 5.11 -6.50 17.14
C MET A 12 4.82 -5.07 17.60
N ALA A 13 3.96 -4.87 18.62
CA ALA A 13 3.70 -3.55 19.17
C ALA A 13 4.97 -2.84 19.68
N ARG A 14 5.88 -3.58 20.34
CA ARG A 14 7.18 -3.05 20.77
C ARG A 14 8.09 -2.71 19.58
N GLU A 15 8.12 -3.55 18.55
CA GLU A 15 8.88 -3.30 17.32
C GLU A 15 8.38 -2.04 16.59
N LEU A 16 7.06 -1.85 16.54
CA LEU A 16 6.41 -0.66 15.98
C LEU A 16 6.69 0.61 16.80
N GLN A 17 6.60 0.54 18.13
CA GLN A 17 6.95 1.67 19.00
C GLN A 17 8.40 2.09 18.84
N ARG A 18 9.33 1.13 18.78
CA ARG A 18 10.75 1.42 18.54
C ARG A 18 10.97 2.15 17.21
N PHE A 19 10.18 1.83 16.20
CA PHE A 19 10.28 2.45 14.89
C PHE A 19 9.77 3.89 14.86
N LEU A 20 8.64 4.16 15.53
CA LEU A 20 8.14 5.53 15.70
C LEU A 20 9.16 6.43 16.43
N ASN A 21 9.90 5.83 17.37
CA ASN A 21 10.90 6.48 18.20
C ASN A 21 12.33 6.44 17.60
N MET A 22 12.51 5.94 16.38
CA MET A 22 13.84 5.87 15.77
C MET A 22 14.25 7.25 15.21
N ASP A 23 15.48 7.66 15.52
CA ASP A 23 16.09 8.85 14.91
C ASP A 23 16.28 8.64 13.42
N MET A 24 15.72 9.55 12.61
CA MET A 24 15.83 9.52 11.16
C MET A 24 17.26 9.89 10.77
N THR A 25 18.11 8.88 10.68
CA THR A 25 19.54 9.04 10.42
C THR A 25 19.85 9.08 8.93
N THR A 26 19.01 8.49 8.09
CA THR A 26 19.17 8.49 6.63
C THR A 26 17.85 8.78 5.89
N GLU A 27 17.95 9.25 4.64
CA GLU A 27 16.81 9.42 3.74
C GLU A 27 16.04 8.10 3.52
N SER A 28 16.77 6.98 3.46
CA SER A 28 16.19 5.63 3.36
C SER A 28 15.30 5.29 4.56
N ASP A 29 15.72 5.63 5.77
CA ASP A 29 14.92 5.39 6.99
C ASP A 29 13.71 6.31 7.06
N ALA A 30 13.86 7.58 6.63
CA ALA A 30 12.76 8.53 6.57
C ALA A 30 11.68 8.07 5.59
N TRP A 31 12.08 7.60 4.39
CA TRP A 31 11.15 7.05 3.42
C TRP A 31 10.47 5.79 3.94
N ALA A 32 11.22 4.85 4.52
CA ALA A 32 10.64 3.62 5.06
C ALA A 32 9.62 3.92 6.17
N LYS A 33 9.88 4.94 7.00
CA LYS A 33 8.95 5.41 8.03
C LYS A 33 7.69 6.01 7.46
N TYR A 34 7.83 6.87 6.46
CA TYR A 34 6.70 7.42 5.73
C TYR A 34 5.86 6.32 5.08
N ALA A 35 6.49 5.41 4.34
CA ALA A 35 5.83 4.31 3.65
C ALA A 35 5.09 3.41 4.65
N PHE A 36 5.72 3.04 5.75
CA PHE A 36 5.10 2.21 6.79
C PHE A 36 3.82 2.83 7.39
N GLN A 37 3.78 4.16 7.51
CA GLN A 37 2.62 4.90 8.04
C GLN A 37 1.57 5.23 6.97
N ALA A 38 1.93 5.14 5.69
CA ALA A 38 1.05 5.41 4.59
C ALA A 38 0.07 4.24 4.38
N GLU A 39 -1.07 4.56 3.78
CA GLU A 39 -2.07 3.57 3.42
C GLU A 39 -2.47 3.72 1.95
N GLY A 40 -2.53 2.60 1.23
CA GLY A 40 -2.66 2.59 -0.23
C GLY A 40 -1.30 2.57 -0.93
N VAL A 41 -1.28 2.99 -2.20
CA VAL A 41 -0.06 2.97 -3.02
C VAL A 41 0.94 3.99 -2.49
N VAL A 42 2.17 3.55 -2.24
CA VAL A 42 3.27 4.42 -1.79
C VAL A 42 4.12 4.86 -2.98
N GLN A 43 4.83 5.99 -2.81
CA GLN A 43 5.82 6.43 -3.79
C GLN A 43 6.96 5.42 -3.91
N TYR A 44 7.65 5.41 -5.04
CA TYR A 44 8.78 4.50 -5.24
C TYR A 44 9.88 4.75 -4.18
N PRO A 45 10.57 3.68 -3.73
CA PRO A 45 11.69 3.81 -2.81
C PRO A 45 12.87 4.55 -3.44
N PRO A 46 13.52 5.49 -2.72
CA PRO A 46 14.67 6.24 -3.25
C PRO A 46 15.93 5.38 -3.42
N SER A 47 15.98 4.22 -2.75
CA SER A 47 17.09 3.26 -2.87
C SER A 47 16.61 1.84 -2.55
N GLU A 48 17.35 0.82 -3.01
CA GLU A 48 17.12 -0.57 -2.61
C GLU A 48 17.18 -0.72 -1.08
N GLN A 49 18.07 0.02 -0.42
CA GLN A 49 18.19 0.00 1.04
C GLN A 49 16.92 0.48 1.74
N ALA A 50 16.26 1.52 1.20
CA ALA A 50 14.99 2.01 1.73
C ALA A 50 13.89 0.92 1.66
N LEU A 51 13.85 0.18 0.54
CA LEU A 51 12.94 -0.96 0.37
C LEU A 51 13.26 -2.10 1.35
N ARG A 52 14.53 -2.48 1.48
CA ARG A 52 14.98 -3.50 2.46
C ARG A 52 14.59 -3.11 3.89
N THR A 53 14.82 -1.85 4.27
CA THR A 53 14.43 -1.33 5.59
C THR A 53 12.93 -1.47 5.81
N LEU A 54 12.09 -1.07 4.84
CA LEU A 54 10.64 -1.23 4.95
C LEU A 54 10.22 -2.70 5.10
N LEU A 55 10.67 -3.58 4.21
CA LEU A 55 10.29 -5.00 4.20
C LEU A 55 10.70 -5.71 5.50
N SER A 56 11.95 -5.49 5.95
CA SER A 56 12.45 -6.02 7.21
C SER A 56 11.59 -5.56 8.40
N ARG A 57 11.16 -4.29 8.41
CA ARG A 57 10.30 -3.72 9.47
C ARG A 57 8.88 -4.26 9.44
N CYS A 58 8.39 -4.62 8.28
CA CYS A 58 7.11 -5.30 8.13
C CYS A 58 7.18 -6.79 8.52
N GLY A 59 8.34 -7.27 8.97
CA GLY A 59 8.56 -8.66 9.40
C GLY A 59 8.75 -9.63 8.23
N ILE A 60 9.08 -9.15 7.03
CA ILE A 60 9.34 -9.99 5.87
C ILE A 60 10.77 -10.51 5.95
N ASP A 61 10.91 -11.83 5.82
CA ASP A 61 12.21 -12.49 5.81
C ASP A 61 12.91 -12.29 4.46
N LEU A 62 13.91 -11.41 4.45
CA LEU A 62 14.70 -11.10 3.27
C LEU A 62 15.71 -12.19 2.90
N SER A 63 15.99 -13.16 3.79
CA SER A 63 16.91 -14.25 3.47
C SER A 63 16.34 -15.22 2.44
N SER A 64 15.01 -15.26 2.31
CA SER A 64 14.29 -16.04 1.30
C SER A 64 14.29 -15.41 -0.10
N TYR A 65 14.72 -14.15 -0.23
CA TYR A 65 14.83 -13.48 -1.52
C TYR A 65 16.12 -13.88 -2.25
N GLY A 66 16.02 -14.14 -3.55
CA GLY A 66 17.18 -14.50 -4.38
C GLY A 66 17.60 -15.97 -4.33
N ASP A 67 16.87 -16.81 -3.60
CA ASP A 67 17.21 -18.22 -3.47
C ASP A 67 16.46 -19.07 -4.51
N HIS A 68 17.22 -19.85 -5.29
CA HIS A 68 16.84 -20.95 -6.22
C HIS A 68 15.82 -20.64 -7.35
N ASN A 69 14.77 -19.85 -7.10
CA ASN A 69 13.76 -19.36 -8.06
C ASN A 69 13.06 -18.06 -7.59
N HIS A 70 13.46 -17.49 -6.45
CA HIS A 70 12.84 -16.28 -5.92
C HIS A 70 13.51 -15.02 -6.44
N GLN A 71 12.69 -14.06 -6.85
CA GLN A 71 13.12 -12.73 -7.26
C GLN A 71 13.92 -12.06 -6.14
N THR A 72 15.00 -11.35 -6.48
CA THR A 72 15.81 -10.63 -5.49
C THR A 72 15.10 -9.34 -5.05
N VAL A 73 15.53 -8.76 -3.92
CA VAL A 73 15.04 -7.43 -3.51
C VAL A 73 15.46 -6.36 -4.52
N SER A 74 16.61 -6.55 -5.17
CA SER A 74 17.11 -5.65 -6.21
C SER A 74 16.21 -5.66 -7.45
N ASP A 75 15.78 -6.84 -7.89
CA ASP A 75 14.85 -6.98 -9.00
C ASP A 75 13.50 -6.30 -8.68
N LEU A 76 12.96 -6.52 -7.48
CA LEU A 76 11.73 -5.85 -7.03
C LEU A 76 11.91 -4.33 -7.00
N TRP A 77 13.06 -3.85 -6.55
CA TRP A 77 13.37 -2.42 -6.55
C TRP A 77 13.37 -1.84 -7.98
N HIS A 78 13.99 -2.55 -8.92
CA HIS A 78 14.01 -2.15 -10.34
C HIS A 78 12.62 -2.15 -10.95
N GLU A 79 11.78 -3.15 -10.68
CA GLU A 79 10.39 -3.16 -11.17
C GLU A 79 9.57 -1.98 -10.65
N LEU A 80 9.72 -1.64 -9.37
CA LEU A 80 9.03 -0.49 -8.76
C LEU A 80 9.51 0.84 -9.38
N LEU A 81 10.81 0.94 -9.66
CA LEU A 81 11.40 2.12 -10.31
C LEU A 81 10.94 2.26 -11.77
N ASN A 82 10.86 1.13 -12.49
CA ASN A 82 10.37 1.05 -13.86
C ASN A 82 8.84 1.14 -13.98
N GLN A 83 8.13 1.21 -12.85
CA GLN A 83 6.67 1.25 -12.77
C GLN A 83 5.99 0.01 -13.40
N GLU A 84 6.69 -1.11 -13.43
CA GLU A 84 6.15 -2.43 -13.84
C GLU A 84 5.30 -3.04 -12.73
N SER A 85 5.51 -2.59 -11.49
CA SER A 85 4.64 -2.90 -10.35
C SER A 85 4.55 -1.71 -9.40
N TYR A 86 3.60 -1.80 -8.46
CA TYR A 86 3.38 -0.81 -7.42
C TYR A 86 3.46 -1.45 -6.04
N LEU A 87 3.96 -0.70 -5.07
CA LEU A 87 3.93 -1.10 -3.67
C LEU A 87 2.72 -0.45 -3.00
N MET A 88 1.84 -1.28 -2.44
CA MET A 88 0.67 -0.86 -1.69
C MET A 88 0.83 -1.26 -0.24
N MET A 89 0.67 -0.31 0.66
CA MET A 89 0.58 -0.56 2.10
C MET A 89 -0.87 -0.79 2.47
N ASN A 90 -1.12 -1.88 3.19
CA ASN A 90 -2.42 -2.18 3.78
C ASN A 90 -2.19 -2.66 5.20
N SER A 91 -2.67 -1.88 6.16
CA SER A 91 -2.63 -2.18 7.59
C SER A 91 -1.21 -2.40 8.11
N GLY A 92 -0.20 -1.73 7.53
CA GLY A 92 1.22 -1.92 7.89
C GLY A 92 1.87 -3.15 7.26
N THR A 93 1.23 -3.77 6.26
CA THR A 93 1.78 -4.87 5.46
C THR A 93 1.95 -4.42 4.01
N PRO A 94 3.13 -4.63 3.40
CA PRO A 94 3.37 -4.26 2.01
C PRO A 94 2.85 -5.36 1.08
N HIS A 95 2.18 -4.92 0.02
CA HIS A 95 1.66 -5.76 -1.06
C HIS A 95 2.20 -5.25 -2.39
N ARG A 96 2.82 -6.13 -3.18
CA ARG A 96 3.19 -5.83 -4.56
C ARG A 96 1.96 -6.00 -5.46
N ILE A 97 1.69 -5.01 -6.30
CA ILE A 97 0.59 -5.00 -7.27
C ILE A 97 1.21 -4.94 -8.67
N VAL A 98 1.02 -5.98 -9.48
CA VAL A 98 1.63 -6.10 -10.82
C VAL A 98 0.73 -5.54 -11.93
N GLU A 99 -0.60 -5.61 -11.76
CA GLU A 99 -1.55 -5.01 -12.70
C GLU A 99 -2.58 -4.18 -11.93
N SER A 100 -2.74 -2.91 -12.32
CA SER A 100 -3.80 -2.04 -11.82
C SER A 100 -4.96 -2.00 -12.82
N LEU A 101 -6.05 -2.72 -12.52
CA LEU A 101 -7.29 -2.61 -13.31
C LEU A 101 -8.06 -1.35 -12.88
N PHE A 102 -8.05 -0.32 -13.72
CA PHE A 102 -8.84 0.89 -13.49
C PHE A 102 -10.30 0.70 -13.94
N VAL A 103 -11.22 0.56 -12.98
CA VAL A 103 -12.66 0.49 -13.28
C VAL A 103 -13.30 1.86 -13.05
N LYS A 104 -13.76 2.49 -14.13
CA LYS A 104 -14.54 3.74 -14.05
C LYS A 104 -15.98 3.44 -13.65
N VAL A 105 -16.30 3.62 -12.38
CA VAL A 105 -17.68 3.48 -11.89
C VAL A 105 -18.52 4.71 -12.27
N ARG A 106 -19.66 4.51 -12.93
CA ARG A 106 -20.66 5.56 -13.18
C ARG A 106 -21.92 5.28 -12.38
N TRP A 107 -22.37 6.25 -11.60
CA TRP A 107 -23.63 6.16 -10.88
C TRP A 107 -24.81 6.37 -11.84
N LYS A 108 -25.64 5.34 -12.06
CA LYS A 108 -26.88 5.49 -12.83
C LYS A 108 -27.99 5.96 -11.90
N GLN A 109 -28.37 7.24 -11.98
CA GLN A 109 -29.59 7.71 -11.32
C GLN A 109 -30.78 6.94 -11.87
N HIS A 110 -31.41 6.13 -11.02
CA HIS A 110 -32.64 5.43 -11.33
C HIS A 110 -33.77 6.47 -11.39
N ARG A 111 -34.06 7.03 -12.57
CA ARG A 111 -35.28 7.82 -12.78
C ARG A 111 -36.46 6.88 -12.55
N ARG A 112 -37.09 6.96 -11.37
CA ARG A 112 -38.42 6.39 -11.14
C ARG A 112 -39.33 7.02 -12.19
N GLY A 113 -39.89 6.18 -13.06
CA GLY A 113 -40.80 6.63 -14.10
C GLY A 113 -41.97 7.38 -13.48
N GLN A 114 -42.06 8.68 -13.77
CA GLN A 114 -43.35 9.35 -13.75
C GLN A 114 -44.10 8.85 -14.98
N SER A 115 -44.94 7.84 -14.76
CA SER A 115 -46.00 7.48 -15.68
C SER A 115 -46.82 8.74 -15.95
N LYS A 116 -46.77 9.22 -17.20
CA LYS A 116 -47.69 10.26 -17.68
C LYS A 116 -49.11 9.69 -17.59
N SER A 117 -49.86 10.09 -16.58
CA SER A 117 -51.30 10.00 -16.60
C SER A 117 -51.82 10.97 -17.66
N HIS A 118 -52.09 10.44 -18.86
CA HIS A 118 -53.05 11.05 -19.77
C HIS A 118 -54.41 11.05 -19.06
N GLN A 119 -54.93 12.22 -18.73
CA GLN A 119 -56.36 12.41 -18.62
C GLN A 119 -56.73 13.57 -19.55
N ASN A 120 -57.44 13.20 -20.61
CA ASN A 120 -58.22 14.10 -21.44
C ASN A 120 -59.28 14.77 -20.57
N ALA A 121 -59.39 16.08 -20.65
CA ALA A 121 -60.63 16.79 -20.35
C ALA A 121 -61.09 17.41 -21.67
N GLY A 122 -62.22 16.91 -22.16
CA GLY A 122 -63.02 17.57 -23.18
C GLY A 122 -63.89 18.68 -22.60
#